data_AF-A0A1X6MRD3-F1
#
_entry.id   AF-A0A1X6MRD3-F1
#
_cell.length_a   1.000
_cell.length_b   1.000
_cell.length_c   1.000
_cell.angle_alpha   90.00
_cell.angle_beta   90.00
_cell.angle_gamma   90.00
#
_symmetry.space_group_name_H-M   'P 1'
#
loop_
_entity.id
_entity.type
_entity.pdbx_description
1 polymer ?
#
loop_
_entity_poly.entity_id
_entity_poly.type
_entity_poly.pdbx_seq_one_letter_code
_entity_poly.pdbx_strand_id
1 'polypeptide(L)'
;VGVLSDNAAGMYPTSIIYSDANVEQMASLSPNQLHRSIDLAVLDADSKGTIKAYIVLPSTIWGLASGPLIDAHIANPHSQQIPMLIKASLARAQAGMVGEGKNLWPNVNIDEVADLFGLVFSAVRAGRPIGHGTDGYYIGENGEHMLYDVSRAIGEALVALGKASTDKVTTFSPEELDKYFGGSDYLSTNVRCRAEHSRAIGWKPVKTTRHMLASVKPEIEAILQRPEELKV
;
A
#
# COMPACT_ATOMS: atom_id res chain seq x y z
N VAL A 1 -0.04 -5.98 -3.06
CA VAL A 1 0.29 -5.76 -4.50
C VAL A 1 1.78 -5.58 -4.78
N GLY A 2 2.68 -5.64 -3.79
CA GLY A 2 4.12 -5.47 -4.02
C GLY A 2 4.72 -6.43 -5.06
N VAL A 3 4.11 -7.61 -5.25
CA VAL A 3 4.47 -8.55 -6.33
C VAL A 3 4.40 -7.97 -7.74
N LEU A 4 3.63 -6.89 -7.93
CA LEU A 4 3.43 -6.21 -9.21
C LEU A 4 4.42 -5.06 -9.44
N SER A 5 5.34 -4.81 -8.51
CA SER A 5 6.22 -3.65 -8.57
C SER A 5 7.29 -3.77 -9.64
N ASP A 6 7.62 -2.65 -10.26
CA ASP A 6 8.75 -2.47 -11.15
C ASP A 6 9.93 -1.75 -10.46
N ASN A 7 10.94 -1.36 -11.24
CA ASN A 7 12.12 -0.61 -10.79
C ASN A 7 12.13 0.84 -11.33
N ALA A 8 11.01 1.56 -11.23
CA ALA A 8 10.88 2.93 -11.75
C ALA A 8 11.84 3.97 -11.16
N ALA A 9 12.46 3.69 -10.00
CA ALA A 9 13.36 4.59 -9.28
C ALA A 9 12.76 5.98 -8.97
N GLY A 10 11.42 6.09 -8.93
CA GLY A 10 10.70 7.36 -8.78
C GLY A 10 10.76 8.29 -10.00
N MET A 11 11.28 7.84 -11.14
CA MET A 11 11.58 8.70 -12.30
C MET A 11 10.46 8.79 -13.33
N TYR A 12 9.60 7.77 -13.41
CA TYR A 12 8.52 7.71 -14.40
C TYR A 12 7.36 6.82 -13.94
N PRO A 13 6.14 7.05 -14.44
CA PRO A 13 5.03 6.12 -14.27
C PRO A 13 5.13 4.96 -15.28
N THR A 14 4.66 3.77 -14.91
CA THR A 14 4.47 2.67 -15.87
C THR A 14 3.16 2.79 -16.65
N SER A 15 3.15 2.26 -17.88
CA SER A 15 1.93 2.03 -18.65
C SER A 15 1.28 0.68 -18.38
N ILE A 16 1.98 -0.26 -17.74
CA ILE A 16 1.48 -1.60 -17.41
C ILE A 16 0.46 -1.50 -16.26
N ILE A 17 -0.75 -1.99 -16.49
CA ILE A 17 -1.80 -2.06 -15.47
C ILE A 17 -2.19 -3.53 -15.33
N TYR A 18 -2.09 -4.05 -14.10
CA TYR A 18 -2.49 -5.41 -13.79
C TYR A 18 -3.98 -5.51 -13.44
N SER A 19 -4.64 -6.59 -13.78
CA SER A 19 -6.00 -6.88 -13.31
C SER A 19 -6.03 -8.19 -12.55
N ASP A 20 -6.72 -8.21 -11.40
CA ASP A 20 -7.00 -9.45 -10.67
C ASP A 20 -8.00 -10.37 -11.39
N ALA A 21 -8.64 -9.91 -12.47
CA ALA A 21 -9.46 -10.73 -13.37
C ALA A 21 -8.69 -11.30 -14.58
N ASN A 22 -7.40 -10.95 -14.75
CA ASN A 22 -6.59 -11.42 -15.87
C ASN A 22 -5.61 -12.50 -15.41
N VAL A 23 -6.04 -13.76 -15.49
CA VAL A 23 -5.27 -14.92 -15.02
C VAL A 23 -3.95 -15.07 -15.77
N GLU A 24 -3.94 -14.89 -17.10
CA GLU A 24 -2.73 -15.00 -17.91
C GLU A 24 -1.69 -13.95 -17.53
N GLN A 25 -2.13 -12.71 -17.29
CA GLN A 25 -1.26 -11.64 -16.85
C GLN A 25 -0.66 -11.93 -15.47
N MET A 26 -1.47 -12.42 -14.52
CA MET A 26 -0.98 -12.81 -13.19
C MET A 26 -0.05 -14.03 -13.25
N ALA A 27 -0.27 -14.96 -14.18
CA ALA A 27 0.62 -16.10 -14.41
C ALA A 27 1.97 -15.68 -15.03
N SER A 28 2.01 -14.58 -15.78
CA SER A 28 3.24 -14.06 -16.43
C SER A 28 4.25 -13.43 -15.47
N LEU A 29 3.87 -13.19 -14.21
CA LEU A 29 4.73 -12.61 -13.18
C LEU A 29 5.96 -13.50 -12.91
N SER A 30 7.15 -12.89 -12.97
CA SER A 30 8.42 -13.58 -12.74
C SER A 30 8.48 -14.18 -11.34
N PRO A 31 8.97 -15.43 -11.16
CA PRO A 31 9.12 -16.05 -9.84
C PRO A 31 10.00 -15.26 -8.86
N ASN A 32 10.84 -14.36 -9.37
CA ASN A 32 11.74 -13.53 -8.56
C ASN A 32 11.10 -12.21 -8.11
N GLN A 33 9.86 -11.90 -8.51
CA GLN A 33 9.15 -10.74 -8.00
C GLN A 33 8.89 -10.88 -6.50
N LEU A 34 8.81 -9.74 -5.81
CA LEU A 34 8.63 -9.69 -4.37
C LEU A 34 7.39 -10.49 -3.95
N HIS A 35 7.55 -11.35 -2.95
CA HIS A 35 6.52 -12.29 -2.45
C HIS A 35 6.08 -13.40 -3.42
N ARG A 36 6.49 -13.38 -4.70
CA ARG A 36 5.96 -14.32 -5.71
C ARG A 36 6.23 -15.78 -5.39
N SER A 37 7.37 -16.09 -4.78
CA SER A 37 7.71 -17.45 -4.35
C SER A 37 6.69 -18.04 -3.37
N ILE A 38 6.11 -17.21 -2.50
CA ILE A 38 5.06 -17.62 -1.56
C ILE A 38 3.74 -17.83 -2.29
N ASP A 39 3.37 -16.90 -3.19
CA ASP A 39 2.16 -17.05 -4.01
C ASP A 39 2.21 -18.38 -4.80
N LEU A 40 3.34 -18.69 -5.43
CA LEU A 40 3.53 -19.91 -6.20
C LEU A 40 3.40 -21.17 -5.34
N ALA A 41 3.90 -21.16 -4.10
CA ALA A 41 3.74 -22.29 -3.19
C ALA A 41 2.28 -22.51 -2.78
N VAL A 42 1.53 -21.43 -2.55
CA VAL A 42 0.10 -21.47 -2.24
C VAL A 42 -0.71 -21.97 -3.44
N LEU A 43 -0.39 -21.48 -4.66
CA LEU A 43 -1.00 -21.92 -5.90
C LEU A 43 -0.72 -23.40 -6.22
N ASP A 44 0.50 -23.88 -5.98
CA ASP A 44 0.87 -25.28 -6.17
C ASP A 44 0.05 -26.20 -5.25
N ALA A 45 -0.12 -25.83 -3.97
CA ALA A 45 -0.95 -26.59 -3.03
C ALA A 45 -2.43 -26.65 -3.45
N ASP A 46 -2.96 -25.55 -4.01
CA ASP A 46 -4.31 -25.49 -4.57
C ASP A 46 -4.45 -26.41 -5.80
N SER A 47 -3.49 -26.34 -6.73
CA SER A 47 -3.49 -27.17 -7.95
C SER A 47 -3.49 -28.69 -7.66
N LYS A 48 -2.91 -29.08 -6.53
CA LYS A 48 -2.89 -30.47 -6.02
C LYS A 48 -4.18 -30.86 -5.28
N GLY A 49 -5.12 -29.93 -5.10
CA GLY A 49 -6.36 -30.12 -4.34
C GLY A 49 -6.15 -30.18 -2.82
N THR A 50 -5.00 -29.72 -2.32
CA THR A 50 -4.69 -29.77 -0.87
C THR A 50 -5.45 -28.70 -0.11
N ILE A 51 -5.57 -27.51 -0.72
CA ILE A 51 -6.28 -26.35 -0.18
C ILE A 51 -7.14 -25.72 -1.28
N LYS A 52 -8.01 -24.78 -0.90
CA LYS A 52 -8.53 -23.77 -1.82
C LYS A 52 -7.85 -22.44 -1.50
N ALA A 53 -7.10 -21.90 -2.44
CA ALA A 53 -6.30 -20.69 -2.27
C ALA A 53 -7.06 -19.45 -2.72
N TYR A 54 -7.13 -18.45 -1.83
CA TYR A 54 -7.67 -17.12 -2.11
C TYR A 54 -6.63 -16.10 -1.65
N ILE A 55 -6.01 -15.39 -2.60
CA ILE A 55 -4.87 -14.50 -2.36
C ILE A 55 -5.35 -13.05 -2.47
N VAL A 56 -5.47 -12.38 -1.32
CA VAL A 56 -5.76 -10.95 -1.28
C VAL A 56 -4.46 -10.15 -1.39
N LEU A 57 -4.37 -9.31 -2.41
CA LEU A 57 -3.24 -8.42 -2.67
C LEU A 57 -3.63 -6.99 -2.27
N PRO A 58 -3.29 -6.52 -1.05
CA PRO A 58 -3.60 -5.15 -0.63
C PRO A 58 -2.70 -4.14 -1.35
N SER A 59 -3.28 -3.02 -1.77
CA SER A 59 -2.55 -1.85 -2.31
C SER A 59 -1.83 -1.06 -1.21
N THR A 60 -1.43 0.19 -1.46
CA THR A 60 -0.99 1.08 -0.37
C THR A 60 -2.15 1.28 0.61
N ILE A 61 -2.07 0.62 1.77
CA ILE A 61 -3.06 0.74 2.84
C ILE A 61 -2.87 2.09 3.53
N TRP A 62 -3.97 2.80 3.78
CA TRP A 62 -3.97 4.08 4.49
C TRP A 62 -5.14 4.21 5.47
N GLY A 63 -5.00 5.15 6.40
CA GLY A 63 -5.91 5.38 7.51
C GLY A 63 -5.42 4.70 8.79
N LEU A 64 -5.72 5.33 9.92
CA LEU A 64 -5.42 4.80 11.23
C LEU A 64 -6.36 3.64 11.54
N ALA A 65 -5.79 2.51 11.96
CA ALA A 65 -6.59 1.40 12.46
C ALA A 65 -7.31 1.80 13.76
N SER A 66 -8.47 1.20 13.99
CA SER A 66 -9.23 1.37 15.23
C SER A 66 -9.73 0.02 15.76
N GLY A 67 -10.20 0.01 17.00
CA GLY A 67 -10.82 -1.16 17.63
C GLY A 67 -10.06 -1.68 18.85
N PRO A 68 -10.56 -2.76 19.48
CA PRO A 68 -10.16 -3.13 20.84
C PRO A 68 -8.65 -3.40 21.01
N LEU A 69 -7.98 -3.93 19.97
CA LEU A 69 -6.54 -4.19 20.02
C LEU A 69 -5.70 -2.92 19.90
N ILE A 70 -6.22 -1.90 19.21
CA ILE A 70 -5.60 -0.57 19.13
C ILE A 70 -5.82 0.17 20.44
N ASP A 71 -7.05 0.15 20.98
CA ASP A 71 -7.40 0.78 22.26
C ASP A 71 -6.59 0.17 23.43
N ALA A 72 -6.36 -1.14 23.38
CA ALA A 72 -5.52 -1.86 24.34
C ALA A 72 -4.01 -1.70 24.10
N HIS A 73 -3.58 -0.96 23.07
CA HIS A 73 -2.18 -0.76 22.71
C HIS A 73 -1.42 -2.07 22.41
N ILE A 74 -2.13 -3.09 21.91
CA ILE A 74 -1.58 -4.41 21.55
C ILE A 74 -1.16 -4.44 20.07
N ALA A 75 -1.85 -3.69 19.22
CA ALA A 75 -1.58 -3.63 17.78
C ALA A 75 -1.14 -2.23 17.32
N ASN A 76 -0.33 -2.21 16.26
CA ASN A 76 0.11 -0.98 15.60
C ASN A 76 -1.04 -0.37 14.77
N PRO A 77 -1.43 0.89 14.99
CA PRO A 77 -2.49 1.53 14.20
C PRO A 77 -2.02 2.08 12.85
N HIS A 78 -0.71 2.18 12.64
CA HIS A 78 -0.11 2.80 11.47
C HIS A 78 0.11 1.82 10.32
N SER A 79 -0.09 2.29 9.09
CA SER A 79 0.36 1.57 7.91
C SER A 79 1.88 1.75 7.70
N GLN A 80 2.42 1.43 6.52
CA GLN A 80 3.87 1.46 6.28
C GLN A 80 4.30 2.60 5.36
N GLN A 81 3.82 2.66 4.12
CA GLN A 81 4.39 3.53 3.09
C GLN A 81 4.33 5.03 3.42
N ILE A 82 3.12 5.54 3.74
CA ILE A 82 2.92 6.95 4.10
C ILE A 82 3.59 7.27 5.46
N PRO A 83 3.45 6.45 6.51
CA PRO A 83 4.14 6.69 7.79
C PRO A 83 5.66 6.70 7.69
N MET A 84 6.28 5.86 6.86
CA MET A 84 7.73 5.90 6.61
C MET A 84 8.17 7.25 6.03
N LEU A 85 7.45 7.76 5.02
CA LEU A 85 7.72 9.08 4.45
C LEU A 85 7.49 10.22 5.46
N ILE A 86 6.45 10.12 6.28
CA ILE A 86 6.17 11.08 7.36
C ILE A 86 7.34 11.13 8.34
N LYS A 87 7.80 9.98 8.83
CA LYS A 87 8.88 9.89 9.84
C LYS A 87 10.19 10.44 9.30
N ALA A 88 10.57 10.07 8.07
CA ALA A 88 11.73 10.63 7.40
C ALA A 88 11.63 12.16 7.25
N SER A 89 10.44 12.66 6.87
CA SER A 89 10.19 14.09 6.67
C SER A 89 10.21 14.89 7.97
N LEU A 90 9.66 14.32 9.06
CA LEU A 90 9.74 14.87 10.42
C LEU A 90 11.19 14.96 10.90
N ALA A 91 11.98 13.89 10.70
CA ALA A 91 13.36 13.83 11.15
C ALA A 91 14.27 14.88 10.47
N ARG A 92 13.98 15.23 9.21
CA ARG A 92 14.72 16.26 8.47
C ARG A 92 14.04 17.64 8.44
N ALA A 93 12.88 17.79 9.08
CA ALA A 93 12.03 18.98 9.04
C ALA A 93 11.70 19.48 7.61
N GLN A 94 11.58 18.56 6.66
CA GLN A 94 11.33 18.84 5.24
C GLN A 94 10.70 17.62 4.56
N ALA A 95 9.63 17.81 3.78
CA ALA A 95 9.06 16.71 3.00
C ALA A 95 10.05 16.21 1.94
N GLY A 96 10.13 14.88 1.80
CA GLY A 96 11.05 14.24 0.85
C GLY A 96 10.38 13.34 -0.17
N MET A 97 11.04 13.17 -1.33
CA MET A 97 10.65 12.22 -2.38
C MET A 97 11.85 11.40 -2.86
N VAL A 98 11.60 10.22 -3.44
CA VAL A 98 12.64 9.43 -4.12
C VAL A 98 12.63 9.75 -5.61
N GLY A 99 13.81 9.99 -6.20
CA GLY A 99 13.92 10.45 -7.59
C GLY A 99 13.14 11.74 -7.84
N GLU A 100 12.22 11.70 -8.80
CA GLU A 100 11.28 12.80 -9.10
C GLU A 100 9.88 12.56 -8.52
N GLY A 101 9.68 11.49 -7.74
CA GLY A 101 8.39 11.14 -7.13
C GLY A 101 7.28 10.79 -8.13
N LYS A 102 7.63 10.48 -9.39
CA LYS A 102 6.69 10.25 -10.50
C LYS A 102 6.08 8.85 -10.53
N ASN A 103 6.53 7.96 -9.66
CA ASN A 103 5.97 6.63 -9.51
C ASN A 103 4.53 6.71 -8.99
N LEU A 104 3.68 5.86 -9.57
CA LEU A 104 2.29 5.67 -9.21
C LEU A 104 2.14 4.43 -8.33
N TRP A 105 1.19 4.50 -7.41
CA TRP A 105 0.76 3.39 -6.59
C TRP A 105 -0.77 3.35 -6.45
N PRO A 106 -1.40 2.17 -6.48
CA PRO A 106 -2.78 2.03 -6.07
C PRO A 106 -2.88 2.23 -4.55
N ASN A 107 -4.05 2.65 -4.06
CA ASN A 107 -4.29 2.80 -2.63
C ASN A 107 -5.65 2.22 -2.21
N VAL A 108 -5.77 1.86 -0.93
CA VAL A 108 -7.00 1.34 -0.34
C VAL A 108 -7.06 1.73 1.14
N ASN A 109 -8.25 2.08 1.62
CA ASN A 109 -8.41 2.34 3.04
C ASN A 109 -8.34 1.04 3.86
N ILE A 110 -7.80 1.11 5.08
CA ILE A 110 -7.67 -0.05 5.99
C ILE A 110 -9.00 -0.78 6.27
N ASP A 111 -10.10 -0.05 6.47
CA ASP A 111 -11.40 -0.67 6.74
C ASP A 111 -11.93 -1.38 5.48
N GLU A 112 -11.76 -0.76 4.31
CA GLU A 112 -12.28 -1.29 3.05
C GLU A 112 -11.52 -2.54 2.59
N VAL A 113 -10.21 -2.61 2.85
CA VAL A 113 -9.47 -3.85 2.60
C VAL A 113 -9.85 -4.94 3.60
N ALA A 114 -10.14 -4.60 4.86
CA ALA A 114 -10.68 -5.55 5.83
C ALA A 114 -12.05 -6.09 5.39
N ASP A 115 -12.91 -5.24 4.83
CA ASP A 115 -14.18 -5.66 4.22
C ASP A 115 -13.98 -6.65 3.07
N LEU A 116 -12.94 -6.47 2.24
CA LEU A 116 -12.60 -7.42 1.18
C LEU A 116 -12.23 -8.80 1.76
N PHE A 117 -11.38 -8.83 2.79
CA PHE A 117 -11.05 -10.08 3.49
C PHE A 117 -12.32 -10.75 4.06
N GLY A 118 -13.19 -9.98 4.72
CA GLY A 118 -14.45 -10.48 5.26
C GLY A 118 -15.40 -11.01 4.18
N LEU A 119 -15.45 -10.36 3.02
CA LEU A 119 -16.28 -10.76 1.89
C LEU A 119 -15.81 -12.07 1.27
N VAL A 120 -14.51 -12.22 1.02
CA VAL A 120 -13.89 -13.47 0.53
C VAL A 120 -14.17 -14.60 1.53
N PHE A 121 -13.86 -14.39 2.81
CA PHE A 121 -14.10 -15.39 3.85
C PHE A 121 -15.57 -15.84 3.92
N SER A 122 -16.49 -14.87 3.91
CA SER A 122 -17.93 -15.14 3.95
C SER A 122 -18.41 -15.88 2.70
N ALA A 123 -17.88 -15.55 1.52
CA ALA A 123 -18.18 -16.26 0.28
C ALA A 123 -17.77 -17.74 0.35
N VAL A 124 -16.54 -18.01 0.80
CA VAL A 124 -16.02 -19.37 0.97
C VAL A 124 -16.86 -20.15 1.98
N ARG A 125 -17.17 -19.56 3.13
CA ARG A 125 -18.00 -20.18 4.17
C ARG A 125 -19.41 -20.50 3.71
N ALA A 126 -19.99 -19.66 2.85
CA ALA A 126 -21.32 -19.87 2.28
C ALA A 126 -21.31 -20.82 1.06
N GLY A 127 -20.15 -21.33 0.65
CA GLY A 127 -20.03 -22.19 -0.53
C GLY A 127 -20.32 -21.45 -1.86
N ARG A 128 -20.20 -20.12 -1.89
CA ARG A 128 -20.35 -19.36 -3.13
C ARG A 128 -19.18 -19.69 -4.08
N PRO A 129 -19.44 -19.85 -5.38
CA PRO A 129 -18.40 -20.24 -6.35
C PRO A 129 -17.56 -19.03 -6.76
N ILE A 130 -16.77 -18.49 -5.82
CA ILE A 130 -15.75 -17.49 -6.11
C ILE A 130 -14.45 -18.17 -6.54
N GLY A 131 -13.72 -17.56 -7.47
CA GLY A 131 -12.46 -18.09 -8.02
C GLY A 131 -11.42 -18.42 -6.95
N HIS A 132 -10.64 -19.48 -7.17
CA HIS A 132 -9.54 -19.88 -6.28
C HIS A 132 -8.33 -20.31 -7.12
N GLY A 133 -7.19 -20.52 -6.46
CA GLY A 133 -5.95 -20.89 -7.15
C GLY A 133 -5.53 -19.78 -8.12
N THR A 134 -5.30 -20.12 -9.39
CA THR A 134 -4.89 -19.15 -10.42
C THR A 134 -5.96 -18.11 -10.72
N ASP A 135 -7.23 -18.43 -10.48
CA ASP A 135 -8.37 -17.51 -10.53
C ASP A 135 -8.68 -16.92 -9.15
N GLY A 136 -7.81 -17.11 -8.16
CA GLY A 136 -8.04 -16.76 -6.75
C GLY A 136 -7.42 -15.45 -6.30
N TYR A 137 -7.03 -14.57 -7.22
CA TYR A 137 -6.45 -13.26 -6.88
C TYR A 137 -7.55 -12.22 -6.63
N TYR A 138 -7.39 -11.46 -5.54
CA TYR A 138 -8.28 -10.38 -5.14
C TYR A 138 -7.48 -9.15 -4.77
N ILE A 139 -7.45 -8.13 -5.63
CA ILE A 139 -6.75 -6.88 -5.35
C ILE A 139 -7.62 -5.95 -4.50
N GLY A 140 -7.05 -5.37 -3.45
CA GLY A 140 -7.68 -4.28 -2.71
C GLY A 140 -7.18 -2.94 -3.23
N GLU A 141 -7.93 -2.26 -4.11
CA GLU A 141 -7.68 -0.87 -4.51
C GLU A 141 -8.97 -0.07 -4.72
N ASN A 142 -8.94 1.22 -4.38
CA ASN A 142 -10.00 2.16 -4.74
C ASN A 142 -9.44 3.56 -5.06
N GLY A 143 -8.37 3.58 -5.83
CA GLY A 143 -7.65 4.81 -6.14
C GLY A 143 -6.22 4.55 -6.57
N GLU A 144 -5.65 5.53 -7.23
CA GLU A 144 -4.26 5.57 -7.67
C GLU A 144 -3.70 6.96 -7.31
N HIS A 145 -2.43 7.02 -6.94
CA HIS A 145 -1.78 8.26 -6.53
C HIS A 145 -0.33 8.29 -7.00
N MET A 146 0.20 9.49 -7.20
CA MET A 146 1.63 9.72 -7.36
C MET A 146 2.28 9.91 -6.00
N LEU A 147 3.46 9.33 -5.78
CA LEU A 147 4.17 9.48 -4.49
C LEU A 147 4.54 10.94 -4.19
N TYR A 148 4.76 11.74 -5.23
CA TYR A 148 4.92 13.19 -5.09
C TYR A 148 3.71 13.86 -4.42
N ASP A 149 2.48 13.45 -4.72
CA ASP A 149 1.28 14.05 -4.12
C ASP A 149 1.20 13.79 -2.61
N VAL A 150 1.62 12.60 -2.17
CA VAL A 150 1.76 12.27 -0.74
C VAL A 150 2.83 13.14 -0.10
N SER A 151 3.99 13.28 -0.75
CA SER A 151 5.09 14.10 -0.26
C SER A 151 4.69 15.57 -0.13
N ARG A 152 3.93 16.11 -1.09
CA ARG A 152 3.35 17.46 -1.04
C ARG A 152 2.39 17.61 0.14
N ALA A 153 1.46 16.67 0.31
CA ALA A 153 0.52 16.68 1.44
C ALA A 153 1.24 16.61 2.80
N ILE A 154 2.35 15.88 2.89
CA ILE A 154 3.22 15.87 4.08
C ILE A 154 3.83 17.26 4.30
N GLY A 155 4.40 17.88 3.26
CA GLY A 155 5.01 19.21 3.36
C GLY A 155 4.03 20.28 3.86
N GLU A 156 2.84 20.33 3.26
CA GLU A 156 1.74 21.22 3.68
C GLU A 156 1.36 20.98 5.15
N ALA A 157 1.22 19.72 5.56
CA ALA A 157 0.86 19.37 6.93
C ALA A 157 1.97 19.70 7.94
N LEU A 158 3.25 19.50 7.59
CA LEU A 158 4.37 19.86 8.46
C LEU A 158 4.45 21.37 8.72
N VAL A 159 4.22 22.20 7.70
CA VAL A 159 4.15 23.67 7.88
C VAL A 159 2.95 24.04 8.75
N ALA A 160 1.77 23.49 8.47
CA ALA A 160 0.57 23.76 9.25
C ALA A 160 0.69 23.37 10.74
N LEU A 161 1.53 22.37 11.05
CA LEU A 161 1.83 21.90 12.41
C LEU A 161 3.06 22.56 13.04
N GLY A 162 3.71 23.51 12.35
CA GLY A 162 4.92 24.17 12.83
C GLY A 162 6.14 23.25 12.95
N LYS A 163 6.17 22.15 12.18
CA LYS A 163 7.26 21.16 12.14
C LYS A 163 8.26 21.39 11.01
N ALA A 164 7.92 22.24 10.05
CA ALA A 164 8.80 22.69 8.97
C ALA A 164 8.56 24.17 8.67
N SER A 165 9.57 24.85 8.13
CA SER A 165 9.47 26.26 7.69
C SER A 165 8.97 26.42 6.26
N THR A 166 8.93 25.34 5.47
CA THR A 166 8.48 25.33 4.08
C THR A 166 7.85 23.99 3.71
N ASP A 167 6.86 24.02 2.82
CA ASP A 167 6.14 22.88 2.26
C ASP A 167 6.84 22.29 1.03
N LYS A 168 7.95 22.87 0.59
CA LYS A 168 8.70 22.42 -0.58
C LYS A 168 9.14 20.96 -0.44
N VAL A 169 8.85 20.13 -1.43
CA VAL A 169 9.36 18.75 -1.47
C VAL A 169 10.78 18.74 -2.08
N THR A 170 11.70 18.03 -1.44
CA THR A 170 13.08 17.84 -1.94
C THR A 170 13.41 16.36 -2.11
N THR A 171 14.23 16.01 -3.10
CA THR A 171 14.68 14.63 -3.27
C THR A 171 15.57 14.20 -2.10
N PHE A 172 15.38 12.98 -1.59
CA PHE A 172 16.30 12.39 -0.61
C PHE A 172 17.67 12.15 -1.24
N SER A 173 18.75 12.52 -0.54
CA SER A 173 20.10 12.15 -0.96
C SER A 173 20.34 10.64 -0.74
N PRO A 174 21.37 10.04 -1.36
CA PRO A 174 21.74 8.65 -1.08
C PRO A 174 21.95 8.35 0.41
N GLU A 175 22.57 9.28 1.14
CA GLU A 175 22.81 9.16 2.59
C GLU A 175 21.49 9.20 3.38
N GLU A 176 20.52 10.01 2.93
CA GLU A 176 19.19 10.05 3.55
C GLU A 176 18.38 8.80 3.24
N LEU A 177 18.52 8.24 2.04
CA LEU A 177 17.88 6.98 1.66
C LEU A 177 18.40 5.82 2.51
N ASP A 178 19.72 5.74 2.71
CA ASP A 178 20.34 4.77 3.59
C ASP A 178 19.87 4.97 5.04
N LYS A 179 19.95 6.20 5.55
CA LYS A 179 19.58 6.54 6.93
C LYS A 179 18.12 6.26 7.26
N TYR A 180 17.19 6.65 6.39
CA TYR A 180 15.75 6.63 6.71
C TYR A 180 15.03 5.39 6.21
N PHE A 181 15.58 4.69 5.21
CA PHE A 181 14.94 3.53 4.59
C PHE A 181 15.84 2.29 4.55
N GLY A 182 17.03 2.33 5.15
CA GLY A 182 17.95 1.19 5.23
C GLY A 182 18.41 0.70 3.86
N GLY A 183 18.52 1.61 2.89
CA GLY A 183 18.86 1.28 1.50
C GLY A 183 17.73 0.59 0.73
N SER A 184 16.50 0.60 1.24
CA SER A 184 15.35 0.00 0.55
C SER A 184 14.90 0.84 -0.66
N ASP A 185 14.81 0.19 -1.82
CA ASP A 185 14.26 0.80 -3.04
C ASP A 185 12.73 0.83 -3.08
N TYR A 186 12.04 0.32 -2.06
CA TYR A 186 10.58 0.12 -2.07
C TYR A 186 9.79 1.39 -2.45
N LEU A 187 10.14 2.54 -1.88
CA LEU A 187 9.47 3.83 -2.15
C LEU A 187 9.71 4.37 -3.56
N SER A 188 10.70 3.82 -4.26
CA SER A 188 11.07 4.20 -5.63
C SER A 188 10.34 3.38 -6.70
N THR A 189 9.76 2.24 -6.31
CA THR A 189 9.06 1.35 -7.22
C THR A 189 7.70 1.90 -7.63
N ASN A 190 7.12 1.35 -8.69
CA ASN A 190 5.82 1.76 -9.20
C ASN A 190 4.91 0.53 -9.39
N VAL A 191 3.62 0.69 -9.10
CA VAL A 191 2.58 -0.35 -9.25
C VAL A 191 1.32 0.30 -9.80
N ARG A 192 0.64 -0.38 -10.72
CA ARG A 192 -0.72 -0.01 -11.15
C ARG A 192 -1.56 -1.26 -11.34
N CYS A 193 -2.76 -1.26 -10.79
CA CYS A 193 -3.65 -2.41 -10.90
C CYS A 193 -5.13 -2.04 -10.79
N ARG A 194 -6.01 -2.99 -11.15
CA ARG A 194 -7.47 -2.88 -11.05
C ARG A 194 -8.04 -4.09 -10.32
N ALA A 195 -8.95 -3.81 -9.41
CA ALA A 195 -9.67 -4.79 -8.60
C ALA A 195 -11.00 -5.17 -9.25
N GLU A 196 -10.96 -5.75 -10.45
CA GLU A 196 -12.15 -6.15 -11.22
C GLU A 196 -12.79 -7.40 -10.63
N HIS A 197 -12.00 -8.43 -10.33
CA HIS A 197 -12.46 -9.67 -9.72
C HIS A 197 -12.97 -9.43 -8.30
N SER A 198 -12.27 -8.61 -7.52
CA SER A 198 -12.73 -8.21 -6.18
C SER A 198 -14.07 -7.47 -6.22
N ARG A 199 -14.29 -6.57 -7.18
CA ARG A 199 -15.59 -5.91 -7.37
C ARG A 199 -16.67 -6.89 -7.84
N ALA A 200 -16.33 -7.86 -8.68
CA ALA A 200 -17.26 -8.88 -9.18
C ALA A 200 -17.89 -9.73 -8.06
N ILE A 201 -17.17 -9.96 -6.95
CA ILE A 201 -17.71 -10.69 -5.78
C ILE A 201 -18.57 -9.81 -4.86
N GLY A 202 -18.75 -8.53 -5.20
CA GLY A 202 -19.60 -7.58 -4.49
C GLY A 202 -18.85 -6.59 -3.60
N TRP A 203 -17.52 -6.49 -3.69
CA TRP A 203 -16.75 -5.49 -2.95
C TRP A 203 -17.02 -4.09 -3.50
N LYS A 204 -17.38 -3.14 -2.63
CA LYS A 204 -17.86 -1.80 -3.01
C LYS A 204 -17.19 -0.70 -2.17
N PRO A 205 -15.88 -0.47 -2.35
CA PRO A 205 -15.18 0.61 -1.66
C PRO A 205 -15.66 1.98 -2.16
N VAL A 206 -15.63 2.98 -1.30
CA VAL A 206 -16.11 4.35 -1.54
C VAL A 206 -15.06 5.42 -1.20
N LYS A 207 -14.05 5.10 -0.38
CA LYS A 207 -12.97 6.02 -0.02
C LYS A 207 -11.97 6.11 -1.17
N THR A 208 -11.66 7.34 -1.57
CA THR A 208 -10.85 7.66 -2.76
C THR A 208 -9.47 8.22 -2.40
N THR A 209 -8.57 8.40 -3.38
CA THR A 209 -7.28 9.09 -3.22
C THR A 209 -7.40 10.45 -2.52
N ARG A 210 -8.49 11.20 -2.71
CA ARG A 210 -8.72 12.47 -1.99
C ARG A 210 -8.79 12.27 -0.48
N HIS A 211 -9.47 11.21 -0.03
CA HIS A 211 -9.60 10.87 1.38
C HIS A 211 -8.25 10.40 1.94
N MET A 212 -7.46 9.66 1.15
CA MET A 212 -6.10 9.26 1.51
C MET A 212 -5.19 10.47 1.74
N LEU A 213 -5.15 11.43 0.81
CA LEU A 213 -4.33 12.64 0.99
C LEU A 213 -4.79 13.46 2.21
N ALA A 214 -6.11 13.54 2.44
CA ALA A 214 -6.66 14.19 3.62
C ALA A 214 -6.31 13.47 4.94
N SER A 215 -5.96 12.18 4.91
CA SER A 215 -5.56 11.42 6.10
C SER A 215 -4.11 11.65 6.52
N VAL A 216 -3.29 12.30 5.70
CA VAL A 216 -1.85 12.53 5.99
C VAL A 216 -1.65 13.36 7.25
N LYS A 217 -2.38 14.47 7.42
CA LYS A 217 -2.23 15.31 8.62
C LYS A 217 -2.66 14.58 9.91
N PRO A 218 -3.83 13.91 9.98
CA PRO A 218 -4.18 13.06 11.11
C PRO A 218 -3.15 11.97 11.43
N GLU A 219 -2.53 11.36 10.41
CA GLU A 219 -1.45 10.38 10.59
C GLU A 219 -0.23 11.00 11.28
N ILE A 220 0.19 12.20 10.86
CA ILE A 220 1.29 12.95 11.50
C ILE A 220 0.94 13.29 12.95
N GLU A 221 -0.28 13.77 13.21
CA GLU A 221 -0.73 14.10 14.56
C GLU A 221 -0.72 12.87 15.47
N ALA A 222 -1.15 11.71 14.96
CA ALA A 222 -1.11 10.44 15.71
C ALA A 222 0.32 10.00 16.02
N ILE A 223 1.23 10.01 15.04
CA ILE A 223 2.66 9.69 15.24
C ILE A 223 3.29 10.63 16.30
N LEU A 224 2.94 11.91 16.30
CA LEU A 224 3.47 12.88 17.26
C LEU A 224 2.98 12.66 18.69
N GLN A 225 1.85 11.97 18.90
CA GLN A 225 1.35 11.62 20.23
C GLN A 225 2.09 10.44 20.87
N ARG A 226 2.87 9.70 20.08
CA ARG A 226 3.58 8.48 20.49
C ARG A 226 5.08 8.59 20.17
N PRO A 227 5.88 9.23 21.03
CA PRO A 227 7.29 9.52 20.75
C PRO A 227 8.13 8.28 20.41
N GLU A 228 7.75 7.10 20.90
CA GLU A 228 8.36 5.81 20.55
C GLU A 228 8.25 5.46 19.07
N GLU A 229 7.24 5.99 18.37
CA GLU A 229 7.00 5.77 16.95
C GLU A 229 7.85 6.68 16.05
N LEU A 230 8.51 7.71 16.61
CA LEU A 230 9.40 8.61 15.86
C LEU A 230 10.79 8.01 15.55
N LYS A 231 11.07 6.80 16.02
CA LYS A 231 12.32 6.09 15.68
C LYS A 231 12.31 5.78 14.18
N VAL A 232 13.29 6.37 13.48
CA VAL A 232 13.62 6.08 12.08
C VAL A 232 14.83 5.16 12.06
#